data_AF-A0A4R1RAT5-F1
#
_entry.id   AF-A0A4R1RAT5-F1
#
_cell.length_a   1.000
_cell.length_b   1.000
_cell.length_c   1.000
_cell.angle_alpha   90.00
_cell.angle_beta   90.00
_cell.angle_gamma   90.00
#
_symmetry.space_group_name_H-M   'P 1'
#
loop_
_entity.id
_entity.type
_entity.pdbx_description
1 polymer ?
#
loop_
_entity_poly.entity_id
_entity_poly.type
_entity_poly.pdbx_seq_one_letter_code
_entity_poly.pdbx_strand_id
1 'polypeptide(L)' 'MSHSKDNRQVRIPVPNDRSVVEHCRKFGIGPAEERKLQKLLGKHAPLHEIQTNSPPRLPKFR' A
#
# COMPACT_ATOMS: atom_id res chain seq x y z
N MET A 1 26.64 33.67 16.04
CA MET A 1 25.93 33.09 14.88
C MET A 1 25.86 31.59 15.09
N SER A 2 24.76 31.11 15.69
CA SER A 2 24.61 29.72 16.10
C SER A 2 24.03 28.92 14.92
N HIS A 3 24.86 28.14 14.24
CA HIS A 3 24.41 27.25 13.17
C HIS A 3 23.63 26.08 13.78
N SER A 4 22.31 26.23 13.91
CA SER A 4 21.42 25.10 14.18
C SER A 4 21.43 24.19 12.95
N LYS A 5 22.25 23.13 13.01
CA LYS A 5 22.20 22.04 12.04
C LYS A 5 20.94 21.26 12.36
N ASP A 6 19.86 21.66 11.72
CA ASP A 6 18.56 21.00 11.77
C ASP A 6 18.76 19.54 11.34
N ASN A 7 18.89 18.64 12.33
CA ASN A 7 18.98 17.20 12.16
C ASN A 7 17.62 16.70 11.70
N ARG A 8 17.30 16.95 10.42
CA ARG A 8 16.21 16.33 9.67
C ARG A 8 16.57 14.86 9.45
N GLN A 9 16.57 14.09 10.53
CA GLN A 9 16.70 12.64 10.46
C GLN A 9 15.44 12.14 9.74
N VAL A 10 15.57 11.92 8.43
CA VAL A 10 14.50 11.37 7.60
C VAL A 10 14.27 9.97 8.12
N ARG A 11 13.15 9.78 8.82
CA ARG A 11 12.74 8.48 9.34
C ARG A 11 12.36 7.64 8.12
N ILE A 12 13.29 6.83 7.62
CA ILE A 12 13.03 5.88 6.54
C ILE A 12 11.99 4.90 7.08
N PRO A 13 10.74 4.91 6.58
CA PRO A 13 9.74 3.97 7.03
C PRO A 13 10.22 2.56 6.69
N VAL A 14 10.20 1.67 7.67
CA VAL A 14 10.47 0.25 7.46
C VAL A 14 9.53 -0.28 6.36
N PRO A 15 9.98 -1.19 5.48
CA PRO A 15 9.12 -1.83 4.48
C PRO A 15 7.85 -2.35 5.15
N ASN A 16 6.71 -1.69 4.86
CA ASN A 16 5.41 -2.03 5.42
C ASN A 16 4.67 -2.90 4.42
N ASP A 17 5.21 -4.10 4.24
CA ASP A 17 4.63 -5.10 3.35
C ASP A 17 3.38 -5.67 4.01
N ARG A 18 2.26 -5.60 3.29
CA ARG A 18 0.98 -6.11 3.76
C ARG A 18 0.63 -7.36 2.97
N SER A 19 -0.02 -8.30 3.64
CA SER A 19 -0.63 -9.45 2.96
C SER A 19 -1.67 -8.94 1.96
N VAL A 20 -1.49 -9.34 0.70
CA VAL A 20 -2.41 -8.99 -0.40
C VAL A 20 -3.81 -9.53 -0.11
N VAL A 21 -3.89 -10.75 0.41
CA VAL A 21 -5.15 -11.43 0.77
C VAL A 21 -5.90 -10.66 1.86
N GLU A 22 -5.20 -10.31 2.94
CA GLU A 22 -5.80 -9.57 4.06
C GLU A 22 -6.27 -8.17 3.62
N HIS A 23 -5.51 -7.53 2.73
CA HIS A 23 -5.91 -6.26 2.13
C HIS A 23 -7.18 -6.43 1.28
N CYS A 24 -7.20 -7.42 0.39
CA CYS A 24 -8.34 -7.67 -0.50
C CYS A 24 -9.63 -7.94 0.31
N ARG A 25 -9.54 -8.79 1.32
CA ARG A 25 -10.65 -9.08 2.24
C ARG A 25 -11.17 -7.82 2.94
N LYS A 26 -10.26 -6.99 3.46
CA LYS A 26 -10.62 -5.75 4.17
C LYS A 26 -11.35 -4.74 3.28
N PHE A 27 -11.03 -4.71 1.99
CA PHE A 27 -11.59 -3.75 1.04
C PHE A 27 -12.70 -4.34 0.16
N GLY A 28 -13.14 -5.57 0.43
CA GLY A 28 -14.20 -6.22 -0.36
C GLY A 28 -13.79 -6.47 -1.80
N ILE A 29 -12.49 -6.62 -2.08
CA ILE A 29 -11.99 -6.98 -3.40
C ILE A 29 -12.39 -8.43 -3.67
N GLY A 30 -13.02 -8.67 -4.82
CA GLY A 30 -13.50 -10.00 -5.19
C GLY A 30 -12.37 -11.02 -5.36
N PRO A 31 -12.67 -12.33 -5.25
CA PRO A 31 -11.66 -13.39 -5.28
C PRO A 31 -10.90 -13.50 -6.61
N ALA A 32 -11.48 -13.04 -7.72
CA ALA A 32 -10.80 -13.00 -9.02
C ALA A 32 -9.68 -11.94 -9.04
N GLU A 33 -9.97 -10.74 -8.52
CA GLU A 33 -9.00 -9.65 -8.41
C GLU A 33 -7.95 -9.95 -7.34
N GLU A 34 -8.33 -10.60 -6.23
CA GLU A 34 -7.37 -11.07 -5.22
C GLU A 34 -6.33 -12.01 -5.82
N ARG A 35 -6.75 -13.02 -6.59
CA ARG A 35 -5.82 -13.95 -7.27
C ARG A 35 -4.94 -13.24 -8.28
N LYS A 36 -5.46 -12.23 -8.98
CA LYS A 36 -4.71 -11.42 -9.94
C LYS A 36 -3.64 -10.60 -9.23
N LEU A 37 -4.00 -9.92 -8.14
CA LEU A 37 -3.08 -9.15 -7.31
C LEU A 37 -2.02 -10.05 -6.67
N GLN A 38 -2.40 -11.23 -6.20
CA GLN A 38 -1.46 -12.18 -5.61
C GLN A 38 -0.48 -12.76 -6.64
N LYS A 39 -0.89 -12.95 -7.90
CA LYS A 39 0.00 -13.33 -9.01
C LYS A 39 0.96 -12.21 -9.42
N LEU A 40 0.48 -10.96 -9.39
CA LEU A 40 1.27 -9.80 -9.83
C LEU A 40 2.29 -9.36 -8.79
N LEU A 41 1.86 -9.25 -7.52
CA LEU A 41 2.65 -8.67 -6.43
C LEU A 41 3.21 -9.73 -5.47
N GLY A 42 2.73 -10.98 -5.55
CA GLY A 42 3.07 -12.04 -4.61
C GLY A 42 2.17 -12.06 -3.38
N LYS A 43 2.62 -12.75 -2.32
CA LYS A 43 1.85 -12.89 -1.07
C LYS A 43 1.83 -11.59 -0.25
N HIS A 44 2.94 -10.87 -0.25
CA HIS A 44 3.15 -9.64 0.51
C HIS A 44 3.67 -8.56 -0.43
N ALA A 45 3.10 -7.37 -0.32
CA ALA A 45 3.49 -6.24 -1.15
C ALA A 45 3.32 -4.92 -0.40
N PRO A 46 4.05 -3.87 -0.81
CA PRO A 46 3.86 -2.54 -0.26
C PRO A 46 2.43 -2.05 -0.47
N LEU A 47 1.88 -1.32 0.51
CA LEU A 47 0.52 -0.79 0.45
C LEU A 47 0.23 -0.02 -0.86
N HIS A 48 1.17 0.83 -1.27
CA HIS A 48 0.99 1.68 -2.45
C HIS A 48 0.88 0.84 -3.73
N GLU A 49 1.64 -0.25 -3.86
CA GLU A 49 1.52 -1.16 -5.01
C GLU A 49 0.19 -1.91 -5.03
N ILE A 50 -0.28 -2.37 -3.86
CA ILE A 50 -1.59 -3.03 -3.76
C ILE A 50 -2.69 -2.06 -4.18
N GLN A 51 -2.62 -0.79 -3.76
CA GLN A 51 -3.60 0.22 -4.12
C GLN A 51 -3.58 0.58 -5.61
N THR A 52 -2.39 0.78 -6.19
CA THR A 52 -2.25 1.11 -7.61
C THR A 52 -2.78 0.00 -8.52
N ASN A 53 -2.64 -1.26 -8.10
CA ASN A 53 -3.12 -2.40 -8.88
C ASN A 53 -4.54 -2.85 -8.52
N SER A 54 -5.09 -2.39 -7.39
CA SER A 54 -6.46 -2.69 -7.00
C SER A 54 -7.47 -1.98 -7.91
N PRO A 55 -8.66 -2.55 -8.12
CA PRO A 55 -9.69 -1.92 -8.92
C PRO A 55 -9.99 -0.50 -8.39
N PRO A 56 -10.14 0.48 -9.30
CA PRO A 56 -10.40 1.85 -8.90
C PRO A 56 -11.68 1.91 -8.07
N ARG A 57 -11.58 2.47 -6.86
CA ARG A 57 -12.77 2.75 -6.06
C ARG A 57 -13.57 3.82 -6.77
N LEU A 58 -14.88 3.61 -6.88
CA LEU A 58 -15.77 4.62 -7.42
C LEU A 58 -15.56 5.93 -6.64
N PRO A 59 -15.42 7.07 -7.34
CA PRO A 59 -15.30 8.35 -6.67
C PRO A 59 -16.53 8.57 -5.81
N LYS A 60 -16.31 8.92 -4.54
CA LYS A 60 -17.40 9.41 -3.68
C LYS A 60 -17.69 10.84 -4.12
N PHE A 61 -18.74 11.03 -4.91
CA PHE A 61 -19.34 12.35 -5.08
C PHE A 61 -19.84 12.79 -3.71
N ARG A 62 -19.36 13.94 -3.24
CA ARG A 62 -19.62 14.50 -1.92
C ARG A 62 -20.58 15.67 -2.03
#